data_AF-A0A839J0X5-F1
#
_entry.id   AF-A0A839J0X5-F1
#
_cell.length_a   1.000
_cell.length_b   1.000
_cell.length_c   1.000
_cell.angle_alpha   90.00
_cell.angle_beta   90.00
_cell.angle_gamma   90.00
#
_symmetry.space_group_name_H-M   'P 1'
#
loop_
_entity.id
_entity.type
_entity.pdbx_description
1 polymer ?
#
loop_
_entity_poly.entity_id
_entity_poly.type
_entity_poly.pdbx_seq_one_letter_code
_entity_poly.pdbx_strand_id
1 'polypeptide(L)' 'MVWVHDREVTARHEQLFHDDLRDCREVTLDEVRSWGWARRYRNSAARLLSNLL' A
#
# COMPACT_ATOMS: atom_id res chain seq x y z
N MET A 1 -13.51 -4.53 -7.27
CA MET A 1 -14.00 -3.79 -6.10
C MET A 1 -15.08 -4.65 -5.45
N VAL A 2 -14.80 -5.21 -4.26
CA VAL A 2 -15.72 -6.11 -3.55
C VAL A 2 -16.40 -5.30 -2.46
N TRP A 3 -17.72 -5.34 -2.41
CA TRP A 3 -18.52 -4.66 -1.39
C TRP A 3 -18.85 -5.67 -0.29
N VAL A 4 -18.50 -5.35 0.95
CA VAL A 4 -18.77 -6.18 2.12
C VAL A 4 -19.82 -5.49 2.96
N HIS A 5 -20.94 -6.19 3.21
CA HIS A 5 -22.09 -5.67 3.96
C HIS A 5 -22.19 -6.26 5.39
N ASP A 6 -21.26 -7.14 5.76
CA ASP A 6 -21.17 -7.70 7.10
C ASP A 6 -20.51 -6.70 8.07
N ARG A 7 -21.21 -6.34 9.13
CA ARG A 7 -20.78 -5.31 10.08
C ARG A 7 -19.49 -5.67 10.81
N GLU A 8 -19.30 -6.93 11.18
CA GLU A 8 -18.09 -7.37 11.88
C GLU A 8 -16.89 -7.37 10.94
N VAL A 9 -17.09 -7.84 9.71
CA VAL A 9 -16.03 -7.84 8.69
C VAL A 9 -15.64 -6.42 8.31
N THR A 10 -16.60 -5.50 8.15
CA THR A 10 -16.34 -4.09 7.89
C THR A 10 -15.53 -3.45 9.02
N ALA A 11 -15.95 -3.64 10.28
CA ALA A 11 -15.23 -3.09 11.43
C ALA A 11 -13.80 -3.62 11.54
N ARG A 12 -13.58 -4.91 11.22
CA ARG A 12 -12.25 -5.50 11.19
C ARG A 12 -11.37 -4.91 10.08
N HIS A 13 -11.91 -4.71 8.88
CA HIS A 13 -11.17 -4.08 7.79
C HIS A 13 -10.83 -2.62 8.09
N GLU A 14 -11.73 -1.90 8.74
CA GLU A 14 -11.48 -0.52 9.17
C GLU A 14 -10.35 -0.44 10.21
N GLN A 15 -10.32 -1.37 11.16
CA GLN A 15 -9.20 -1.50 12.11
C GLN A 15 -7.89 -1.80 11.37
N LEU A 16 -7.86 -2.80 10.49
CA LEU A 16 -6.65 -3.13 9.71
C LEU A 16 -6.16 -1.94 8.89
N PHE A 17 -7.08 -1.21 8.26
CA PHE A 17 -6.74 -0.02 7.50
C PHE A 17 -6.12 1.08 8.38
N HIS A 18 -6.68 1.31 9.58
CA HIS A 18 -6.11 2.25 10.53
C HIS A 18 -4.74 1.79 11.09
N ASP A 19 -4.55 0.49 11.26
CA ASP A 19 -3.27 -0.10 11.67
C ASP A 19 -2.21 0.13 10.60
N ASP A 20 -2.52 -0.18 9.34
CA ASP A 20 -1.62 0.06 8.20
C ASP A 20 -1.28 1.54 8.03
N LEU A 21 -2.25 2.43 8.25
CA LEU A 21 -2.02 3.88 8.18
C LEU A 21 -1.03 4.37 9.25
N ARG A 22 -0.97 3.72 10.42
CA ARG A 22 -0.01 4.08 11.48
C ARG A 22 1.44 3.75 11.09
N ASP A 23 1.63 2.72 10.27
CA ASP A 23 2.94 2.32 9.75
C ASP A 23 3.32 3.07 8.47
N CYS A 24 2.37 3.79 7.85
CA CYS A 24 2.64 4.62 6.69
C CYS A 24 3.36 5.90 7.09
N ARG A 25 4.29 6.33 6.24
CA ARG A 25 4.95 7.64 6.36
C ARG A 25 4.73 8.47 5.10
N GLU A 26 4.69 9.78 5.28
CA GLU A 26 4.69 10.71 4.16
C GLU A 26 6.00 10.60 3.38
N VAL A 27 5.91 10.64 2.05
CA VAL A 27 7.05 10.55 1.14
C VAL A 27 6.99 11.74 0.19
N THR A 28 8.06 12.51 0.14
CA THR A 28 8.17 13.67 -0.77
C THR A 28 8.66 13.25 -2.15
N LEU A 29 8.37 14.08 -3.15
CA LEU A 29 8.80 13.86 -4.53
C LEU A 29 10.33 13.81 -4.65
N ASP A 30 11.04 14.64 -3.89
CA ASP A 30 12.51 14.67 -3.89
C ASP A 30 13.11 13.38 -3.32
N GLU A 31 12.46 12.78 -2.32
CA GLU A 31 12.89 11.49 -1.80
C GLU A 31 12.73 10.37 -2.83
N VAL A 32 11.61 10.33 -3.56
CA VAL A 32 11.39 9.36 -4.64
C VAL A 32 12.44 9.55 -5.75
N ARG A 33 12.81 10.80 -6.04
CA ARG A 33 13.84 11.14 -7.03
C ARG A 33 15.26 10.80 -6.55
N SER A 34 15.51 10.74 -5.25
CA SER A 34 16.80 10.32 -4.69
C SER A 34 16.96 8.81 -4.57
N TRP A 35 15.89 8.02 -4.71
CA TRP A 35 15.97 6.56 -4.63
C TRP A 35 16.89 5.95 -5.70
N GLY A 36 17.81 5.09 -5.25
CA GLY A 36 18.71 4.34 -6.11
C GLY A 36 17.99 3.33 -7.02
N TRP A 37 18.70 2.88 -8.06
CA TRP A 37 18.19 2.01 -9.12
C TRP A 37 17.56 0.71 -8.59
N ALA A 38 18.15 0.11 -7.54
CA ALA A 38 17.64 -1.13 -6.95
C ALA A 38 16.24 -0.97 -6.33
N ARG A 39 15.99 0.15 -5.63
CA ARG A 39 14.68 0.45 -5.02
C ARG A 39 13.63 0.76 -6.09
N ARG A 40 14.02 1.48 -7.14
CA ARG A 40 13.16 1.74 -8.30
C ARG A 40 12.76 0.45 -9.01
N TYR A 41 13.70 -0.44 -9.26
CA TYR A 41 13.43 -1.72 -9.91
C TYR A 41 12.45 -2.57 -9.08
N ARG A 42 12.68 -2.70 -7.77
CA ARG A 42 11.75 -3.38 -6.86
C ARG A 42 10.35 -2.79 -6.90
N ASN A 43 10.23 -1.46 -6.89
CA ASN A 43 8.92 -0.80 -6.97
C ASN A 43 8.23 -1.06 -8.32
N SER A 44 8.97 -1.00 -9.43
CA SER A 44 8.43 -1.32 -10.74
C SER A 44 8.00 -2.79 -10.85
N ALA A 45 8.78 -3.72 -10.30
CA ALA A 45 8.43 -5.13 -10.24
C ALA A 45 7.18 -5.38 -9.37
N ALA A 46 7.11 -4.76 -8.19
CA ALA A 46 5.94 -4.83 -7.32
C ALA A 46 4.69 -4.28 -8.01
N ARG A 47 4.81 -3.17 -8.75
CA ARG A 47 3.71 -2.58 -9.53
C ARG A 47 3.30 -3.43 -10.74
N LEU A 48 4.24 -4.12 -11.37
CA LEU A 48 3.94 -5.06 -12.46
C LEU A 48 3.18 -6.28 -11.93
N LEU A 49 3.61 -6.80 -10.77
CA LEU A 49 3.05 -7.99 -10.13
C LEU A 49 1.79 -7.71 -9.30
N SER A 50 1.44 -6.46 -9.01
CA SER A 50 0.25 -6.12 -8.21
C SER A 50 -1.07 -6.46 -8.89
N ASN A 51 -1.07 -6.74 -10.19
CA ASN A 51 -2.24 -7.22 -10.92
C ASN A 51 -2.34 -8.76 -10.94
N LEU A 52 -1.31 -9.46 -10.44
CA LEU A 52 -1.25 -10.93 -10.37
C LEU A 52 -1.60 -11.46 -8.97
N LEU A 53 -1.68 -10.58 -7.97
CA LEU A 53 -2.13 -10.84 -6.60
C LEU A 53 -3.51 -10.21 -6.40
#